data_AF-E4NE84-F1
#
_entry.id   AF-E4NE84-F1
#
_cell.length_a   1.000
_cell.length_b   1.000
_cell.length_c   1.000
_cell.angle_alpha   90.00
_cell.angle_beta   90.00
_cell.angle_gamma   90.00
#
_symmetry.space_group_name_H-M   'P 1'
#
loop_
_entity.id
_entity.type
_entity.pdbx_description
1 polymer ?
#
loop_
_entity_poly.entity_id
_entity_poly.type
_entity_poly.pdbx_seq_one_letter_code
_entity_poly.pdbx_strand_id
1 'polypeptide(L)'
;MSERIRLRRSAAALLVAAVTTGSALLLTACDPEGADSAAGTSAPSAATTASAAATGSGSGSGSAPAKPGGSLNKTAGTRLTISTGTATVLMDGKSVDFGTVVRDLAWSPDGKHAAFVDGAGNLQTADPDGTHKALVAKAPTGTTWSHPTWQVFGPDEPHGAGTFLLFTADDKKALRLMSVEAKAGGKPEPLSVGDSEGASIPQTGNQWPSSNGHSGMTVYANKDDGKVYFHDVVSRTNGGDVTKGSQPSLADEGDLVFVRSVNGHSHIFTSPAGEGKKEADLTPGASVDYTEPAISHDGRTVAFRGPDGVYTVPFAGGKPERVSDAVGLPAYR
;
A
#
# COMPACT_ATOMS: atom_id res chain seq x y z
N MET A 1 -34.21 31.41 -7.99
CA MET A 1 -32.76 31.12 -7.92
C MET A 1 -32.62 29.68 -7.44
N SER A 2 -32.96 28.73 -8.31
CA SER A 2 -32.07 27.97 -9.23
C SER A 2 -31.35 26.86 -8.46
N GLU A 3 -31.99 25.70 -8.23
CA GLU A 3 -32.04 24.58 -9.19
C GLU A 3 -30.77 24.47 -10.01
N ARG A 4 -29.77 23.77 -9.47
CA ARG A 4 -28.64 23.08 -10.13
C ARG A 4 -27.72 22.52 -9.03
N ILE A 5 -28.11 21.43 -8.36
CA ILE A 5 -27.26 20.38 -7.74
C ILE A 5 -28.24 19.24 -7.40
N ARG A 6 -28.76 18.58 -8.43
CA ARG A 6 -29.44 17.28 -8.35
C ARG A 6 -29.20 16.59 -9.67
N LEU A 7 -27.98 16.08 -9.88
CA LEU A 7 -27.68 15.11 -10.93
C LEU A 7 -26.23 14.66 -10.75
N ARG A 8 -26.08 13.51 -10.08
CA ARG A 8 -25.09 12.42 -10.29
C ARG A 8 -24.94 11.60 -9.02
N ARG A 9 -26.04 10.95 -8.62
CA ARG A 9 -26.03 9.69 -7.86
C ARG A 9 -26.75 8.69 -8.74
N SER A 10 -26.04 7.83 -9.45
CA SER A 10 -26.58 6.65 -10.14
C SER A 10 -25.43 5.85 -10.73
N ALA A 11 -24.98 4.82 -10.02
CA ALA A 11 -24.60 3.52 -10.56
C ALA A 11 -24.04 2.64 -9.43
N ALA A 12 -24.94 2.08 -8.62
CA ALA A 12 -24.67 0.87 -7.85
C ALA A 12 -25.96 0.04 -7.83
N ALA A 13 -25.77 -1.28 -7.97
CA ALA A 13 -26.74 -2.38 -7.98
C ALA A 13 -27.41 -2.71 -9.33
N LEU A 14 -26.91 -3.79 -9.95
CA LEU A 14 -27.73 -4.94 -10.35
C LEU A 14 -26.86 -6.20 -10.37
N LEU A 15 -27.21 -7.16 -9.50
CA LEU A 15 -26.62 -8.49 -9.39
C LEU A 15 -27.72 -9.52 -9.70
N VAL A 16 -27.29 -10.67 -10.22
CA VAL A 16 -27.99 -11.95 -10.44
C VAL A 16 -28.56 -12.21 -11.85
N ALA A 17 -27.90 -13.12 -12.58
CA ALA A 17 -28.54 -14.33 -13.11
C ALA A 17 -27.51 -15.43 -13.36
N ALA A 18 -27.80 -16.61 -12.83
CA ALA A 18 -27.04 -17.85 -12.96
C ALA A 18 -27.16 -18.45 -14.38
N VAL A 19 -26.09 -19.12 -14.84
CA VAL A 19 -26.19 -20.12 -15.91
C VAL A 19 -25.70 -21.45 -15.34
N THR A 20 -26.68 -22.28 -14.97
CA THR A 20 -26.55 -23.72 -14.84
C THR A 20 -26.47 -24.34 -16.23
N THR A 21 -25.32 -24.86 -16.60
CA THR A 21 -25.21 -25.86 -17.68
C THR A 21 -24.55 -27.10 -17.13
N GLY A 22 -25.37 -28.15 -17.02
CA GLY A 22 -24.99 -29.45 -16.50
C GLY A 22 -24.01 -30.17 -17.43
N SER A 23 -23.13 -30.95 -16.80
CA SER A 23 -22.39 -32.02 -17.47
C SER A 23 -22.92 -33.34 -16.94
N ALA A 24 -23.43 -34.14 -17.88
CA ALA A 24 -24.00 -35.45 -17.64
C ALA A 24 -22.94 -36.45 -17.14
N LEU A 25 -23.34 -37.26 -16.18
CA LEU A 25 -22.71 -38.53 -15.86
C LEU A 25 -22.82 -39.48 -17.05
N LEU A 26 -21.70 -40.05 -17.47
CA LEU A 26 -21.67 -41.36 -18.11
C LEU A 26 -20.66 -42.23 -17.37
N LEU A 27 -21.21 -43.16 -16.60
CA LEU A 27 -20.55 -44.36 -16.08
C LEU A 27 -20.43 -45.37 -17.22
N THR A 28 -19.23 -45.82 -17.52
CA THR A 28 -19.01 -47.16 -18.10
C THR A 28 -17.70 -47.73 -17.56
N ALA A 29 -17.83 -48.86 -16.88
CA ALA A 29 -16.78 -49.72 -16.38
C ALA A 29 -15.97 -50.37 -17.52
N CYS A 30 -14.74 -50.80 -17.21
CA CYS A 30 -14.20 -52.15 -17.46
C CYS A 30 -12.68 -52.17 -17.19
N ASP A 31 -12.31 -52.81 -16.09
CA ASP A 31 -11.07 -53.59 -15.94
C ASP A 31 -11.21 -54.87 -16.80
N PRO A 32 -10.14 -55.48 -17.35
CA PRO A 32 -9.28 -56.32 -16.50
C PRO A 32 -7.77 -56.41 -16.88
N GLU A 33 -6.98 -56.63 -15.82
CA GLU A 33 -5.85 -57.57 -15.65
C GLU A 33 -5.24 -58.30 -16.86
N GLY A 34 -3.89 -58.32 -16.90
CA GLY A 34 -3.15 -59.44 -17.51
C GLY A 34 -1.72 -59.14 -18.01
N ALA A 35 -0.75 -59.35 -17.12
CA ALA A 35 0.63 -59.85 -17.31
C ALA A 35 1.48 -59.39 -18.52
N ASP A 36 2.67 -58.83 -18.25
CA ASP A 36 3.88 -59.65 -18.42
C ASP A 36 5.14 -59.07 -17.77
N SER A 37 6.00 -60.00 -17.39
CA SER A 37 7.19 -59.84 -16.54
C SER A 37 8.43 -59.40 -17.32
N ALA A 38 9.31 -58.61 -16.70
CA ALA A 38 10.76 -58.74 -16.92
C ALA A 38 11.55 -58.17 -15.73
N ALA A 39 12.48 -58.98 -15.26
CA ALA A 39 13.32 -58.80 -14.09
C ALA A 39 14.48 -57.81 -14.29
N GLY A 40 14.97 -57.27 -13.17
CA GLY A 40 16.19 -56.47 -13.11
C GLY A 40 16.57 -56.09 -11.68
N THR A 41 17.09 -57.06 -10.95
CA THR A 41 17.71 -56.94 -9.62
C THR A 41 18.85 -55.93 -9.58
N SER A 42 18.83 -55.00 -8.62
CA SER A 42 20.00 -54.34 -8.02
C SER A 42 19.57 -53.51 -6.80
N ALA A 43 19.97 -53.94 -5.60
CA ALA A 43 19.90 -53.17 -4.36
C ALA A 43 21.31 -52.70 -3.96
N PRO A 44 21.49 -51.94 -2.87
CA PRO A 44 21.06 -50.56 -2.68
C PRO A 44 22.30 -49.65 -2.48
N SER A 45 22.16 -48.34 -2.68
CA SER A 45 23.13 -47.38 -2.14
C SER A 45 22.38 -46.22 -1.53
N ALA A 46 22.62 -46.06 -0.23
CA ALA A 46 22.12 -44.99 0.60
C ALA A 46 22.59 -43.64 0.04
N ALA A 47 21.65 -42.74 -0.20
CA ALA A 47 21.94 -41.33 -0.38
C ALA A 47 21.03 -40.53 0.55
N THR A 48 21.70 -39.88 1.48
CA THR A 48 21.29 -38.87 2.44
C THR A 48 20.20 -37.92 1.95
N THR A 49 19.17 -37.79 2.79
CA THR A 49 18.24 -36.67 2.89
C THR A 49 19.00 -35.34 3.00
N ALA A 50 18.93 -34.51 1.96
CA ALA A 50 19.25 -33.09 2.04
C ALA A 50 17.94 -32.30 1.88
N SER A 51 17.35 -31.98 3.03
CA SER A 51 16.29 -31.00 3.18
C SER A 51 16.85 -29.62 2.83
N ALA A 52 16.52 -29.11 1.63
CA ALA A 52 16.85 -27.75 1.26
C ALA A 52 15.91 -26.79 1.99
N ALA A 53 16.36 -26.33 3.16
CA ALA A 53 15.73 -25.26 3.90
C ALA A 53 15.74 -23.98 3.04
N ALA A 54 14.56 -23.50 2.66
CA ALA A 54 14.38 -22.16 2.15
C ALA A 54 14.71 -21.17 3.28
N THR A 55 15.90 -20.57 3.23
CA THR A 55 16.28 -19.47 4.10
C THR A 55 15.41 -18.25 3.77
N GLY A 56 14.47 -17.97 4.68
CA GLY A 56 13.64 -16.77 4.64
C GLY A 56 14.51 -15.52 4.62
N SER A 57 14.38 -14.73 3.55
CA SER A 57 14.88 -13.37 3.49
C SER A 57 13.98 -12.49 4.35
N GLY A 58 14.32 -12.39 5.63
CA GLY A 58 13.81 -11.33 6.49
C GLY A 58 14.37 -9.99 6.02
N SER A 59 13.62 -9.27 5.20
CA SER A 59 13.88 -7.86 4.90
C SER A 59 13.58 -7.03 6.14
N GLY A 60 14.56 -6.94 7.04
CA GLY A 60 14.64 -5.82 7.96
C GLY A 60 14.98 -4.57 7.16
N SER A 61 13.96 -3.77 6.82
CA SER A 61 14.14 -2.45 6.20
C SER A 61 14.72 -1.46 7.22
N GLY A 62 16.00 -1.65 7.52
CA GLY A 62 16.85 -0.62 8.12
C GLY A 62 17.16 0.39 7.04
N SER A 63 16.34 1.44 6.92
CA SER A 63 16.65 2.60 6.10
C SER A 63 17.95 3.23 6.59
N ALA A 64 19.05 2.95 5.90
CA ALA A 64 20.29 3.69 6.07
C ALA A 64 20.05 5.14 5.63
N PRO A 65 20.55 6.15 6.35
CA PRO A 65 20.38 7.54 5.98
C PRO A 65 21.00 7.78 4.61
N ALA A 66 20.20 8.32 3.68
CA ALA A 66 20.64 8.62 2.33
C ALA A 66 21.79 9.64 2.35
N LYS A 67 22.80 9.41 1.51
CA LYS A 67 23.89 10.35 1.25
C LYS A 67 23.30 11.67 0.70
N PRO A 68 23.69 12.85 1.20
CA PRO A 68 23.22 14.12 0.65
C PRO A 68 23.84 14.28 -0.75
N GLY A 69 23.10 13.90 -1.78
CA GLY A 69 23.51 14.01 -3.17
C GLY A 69 22.43 14.73 -3.96
N GLY A 70 22.72 15.95 -4.39
CA GLY A 70 22.24 16.55 -5.62
C GLY A 70 21.32 17.78 -5.50
N SER A 71 21.57 18.74 -6.39
CA SER A 71 20.89 20.04 -6.49
C SER A 71 19.49 19.94 -7.11
N LEU A 72 19.15 18.80 -7.73
CA LEU A 72 17.87 18.65 -8.39
C LEU A 72 16.76 18.56 -7.34
N ASN A 73 15.87 19.54 -7.35
CA ASN A 73 14.63 19.54 -6.60
C ASN A 73 13.53 20.22 -7.43
N LYS A 74 12.77 19.42 -8.18
CA LYS A 74 11.64 19.86 -9.02
C LYS A 74 10.28 19.74 -8.30
N THR A 75 10.26 19.83 -6.96
CA THR A 75 9.00 19.79 -6.19
C THR A 75 8.19 21.09 -6.23
N ALA A 76 8.74 22.16 -6.80
CA ALA A 76 8.07 23.46 -6.88
C ALA A 76 6.77 23.38 -7.67
N GLY A 77 5.63 23.71 -7.02
CA GLY A 77 4.31 23.76 -7.66
C GLY A 77 3.68 22.41 -7.98
N THR A 78 4.31 21.29 -7.62
CA THR A 78 3.81 19.94 -7.94
C THR A 78 3.03 19.28 -6.80
N ARG A 79 3.01 19.91 -5.62
CA ARG A 79 2.49 19.32 -4.37
C ARG A 79 3.23 18.06 -3.89
N LEU A 80 4.25 17.61 -4.64
CA LEU A 80 5.12 16.51 -4.24
C LEU A 80 6.01 16.95 -3.08
N THR A 81 6.14 16.05 -2.12
CA THR A 81 7.07 16.15 -1.00
C THR A 81 7.95 14.91 -0.95
N ILE A 82 9.17 15.03 -0.44
CA ILE A 82 10.11 13.90 -0.32
C ILE A 82 10.70 13.91 1.09
N SER A 83 10.38 12.87 1.86
CA SER A 83 10.97 12.64 3.18
C SER A 83 12.19 11.73 3.06
N THR A 84 13.33 12.14 3.63
CA THR A 84 14.62 11.43 3.48
C THR A 84 15.00 10.61 4.71
N GLY A 85 14.09 10.50 5.70
CA GLY A 85 14.42 9.94 7.00
C GLY A 85 15.34 10.85 7.83
N THR A 86 15.46 12.12 7.46
CA THR A 86 16.20 13.15 8.20
C THR A 86 15.22 14.15 8.83
N ALA A 87 15.73 15.21 9.46
CA ALA A 87 14.87 16.29 9.96
C ALA A 87 14.25 17.15 8.84
N THR A 88 14.65 16.94 7.59
CA THR A 88 14.23 17.78 6.47
C THR A 88 13.36 17.05 5.47
N VAL A 89 12.37 17.77 4.97
CA VAL A 89 11.47 17.35 3.89
C VAL A 89 11.66 18.28 2.71
N LEU A 90 11.87 17.73 1.52
CA LEU A 90 11.87 18.52 0.30
C LEU A 90 10.43 18.80 -0.12
N MET A 91 10.07 20.07 -0.29
CA MET A 91 8.76 20.49 -0.76
C MET A 91 8.82 21.89 -1.36
N ASP A 92 7.99 22.17 -2.36
CA ASP A 92 7.92 23.48 -3.02
C ASP A 92 9.27 24.03 -3.52
N GLY A 93 10.16 23.14 -3.97
CA GLY A 93 11.51 23.49 -4.44
C GLY A 93 12.48 23.87 -3.30
N LYS A 94 12.09 23.65 -2.04
CA LYS A 94 12.86 23.98 -0.84
C LYS A 94 13.08 22.75 0.03
N SER A 95 13.97 22.91 1.02
CA SER A 95 14.13 21.99 2.14
C SER A 95 13.51 22.65 3.37
N VAL A 96 12.59 21.96 4.02
CA VAL A 96 11.89 22.43 5.23
C VAL A 96 12.32 21.59 6.41
N ASP A 97 12.76 22.23 7.48
CA ASP A 97 13.21 21.57 8.71
C ASP A 97 12.05 21.38 9.69
N PHE A 98 11.76 20.12 10.00
CA PHE A 98 10.72 19.74 10.96
C PHE A 98 11.26 19.68 12.40
N GLY A 99 12.57 19.88 12.61
CA GLY A 99 13.24 19.84 13.91
C GLY A 99 13.28 18.44 14.55
N THR A 100 12.87 17.42 13.81
CA THR A 100 12.89 16.01 14.20
C THR A 100 12.95 15.15 12.94
N VAL A 101 13.55 13.96 13.04
CA VAL A 101 13.51 12.97 11.96
C VAL A 101 12.06 12.74 11.49
N VAL A 102 11.86 12.77 10.19
CA VAL A 102 10.58 12.51 9.50
C VAL A 102 10.72 11.24 8.67
N ARG A 103 10.09 10.16 9.12
CA ARG A 103 9.95 8.91 8.36
C ARG A 103 8.50 8.70 7.95
N ASP A 104 8.32 8.04 6.82
CA ASP A 104 7.03 7.55 6.34
C ASP A 104 5.96 8.66 6.29
N LEU A 105 6.34 9.82 5.75
CA LEU A 105 5.49 11.02 5.69
C LEU A 105 4.20 10.76 4.90
N ALA A 106 3.07 11.18 5.45
CA ALA A 106 1.79 11.27 4.76
C ALA A 106 1.07 12.59 5.08
N TRP A 107 0.31 13.10 4.11
CA TRP A 107 -0.44 14.35 4.27
C TRP A 107 -1.93 14.09 4.48
N SER A 108 -2.55 14.94 5.29
CA SER A 108 -4.01 15.02 5.36
C SER A 108 -4.58 15.35 3.98
N PRO A 109 -5.81 14.93 3.65
CA PRO A 109 -6.41 15.23 2.34
C PRO A 109 -6.54 16.72 2.01
N ASP A 110 -6.53 17.59 3.02
CA ASP A 110 -6.54 19.04 2.84
C ASP A 110 -5.14 19.67 2.72
N GLY A 111 -4.09 18.86 2.83
CA GLY A 111 -2.68 19.25 2.76
C GLY A 111 -2.19 20.11 3.92
N LYS A 112 -2.98 20.27 4.99
CA LYS A 112 -2.62 21.15 6.12
C LYS A 112 -1.83 20.48 7.22
N HIS A 113 -1.87 19.15 7.31
CA HIS A 113 -1.19 18.42 8.36
C HIS A 113 -0.38 17.25 7.79
N ALA A 114 0.89 17.19 8.20
CA ALA A 114 1.73 16.03 8.02
C ALA A 114 1.47 15.04 9.15
N ALA A 115 1.49 13.74 8.86
CA ALA A 115 1.66 12.65 9.82
C ALA A 115 2.94 11.89 9.47
N PHE A 116 3.72 11.52 10.48
CA PHE A 116 5.01 10.84 10.27
C PHE A 116 5.43 10.07 11.52
N VAL A 117 6.40 9.17 11.33
CA VAL A 117 7.10 8.49 12.42
C VAL A 117 8.38 9.25 12.75
N ASP A 118 8.56 9.63 14.02
CA ASP A 118 9.73 10.37 14.47
C ASP A 118 10.98 9.48 14.66
N GLY A 119 12.12 10.09 15.00
CA GLY A 119 13.37 9.37 15.22
C GLY A 119 13.37 8.43 16.43
N ALA A 120 12.38 8.56 17.33
CA ALA A 120 12.16 7.66 18.46
C ALA A 120 11.09 6.60 18.15
N GLY A 121 10.54 6.58 16.93
CA GLY A 121 9.50 5.64 16.51
C GLY A 121 8.08 6.05 16.87
N ASN A 122 7.85 7.27 17.38
CA ASN A 122 6.52 7.71 17.77
C ASN A 122 5.74 8.27 16.58
N LEU A 123 4.41 8.24 16.68
CA LEU A 123 3.51 8.85 15.70
C LEU A 123 3.30 10.32 16.06
N GLN A 124 3.62 11.22 15.12
CA GLN A 124 3.44 12.66 15.27
C GLN A 124 2.66 13.26 14.11
N THR A 125 2.09 14.44 14.37
CA THR A 125 1.61 15.35 13.33
C THR A 125 2.32 16.71 13.42
N ALA A 126 2.32 17.47 12.32
CA ALA A 126 2.85 18.82 12.25
C ALA A 126 2.18 19.63 11.12
N ASP A 127 2.33 20.95 11.15
CA ASP A 127 2.00 21.82 10.02
C ASP A 127 3.06 21.71 8.91
N PRO A 128 2.79 22.21 7.69
CA PRO A 128 3.69 21.98 6.55
C PRO A 128 5.06 22.65 6.68
N ASP A 129 5.17 23.65 7.54
CA ASP A 129 6.42 24.32 7.88
C ASP A 129 7.19 23.64 9.03
N GLY A 130 6.70 22.50 9.53
CA GLY A 130 7.30 21.75 10.64
C GLY A 130 6.90 22.27 12.03
N THR A 131 6.07 23.31 12.12
CA THR A 131 5.56 23.85 13.37
C THR A 131 4.34 23.09 13.88
N HIS A 132 3.79 23.52 15.03
CA HIS A 132 2.63 22.90 15.69
C HIS A 132 2.70 21.37 15.83
N LYS A 133 3.89 20.84 16.10
CA LYS A 133 4.10 19.40 16.31
C LYS A 133 3.24 18.90 17.47
N ALA A 134 2.52 17.81 17.23
CA ALA A 134 1.75 17.10 18.25
C ALA A 134 2.13 15.62 18.28
N LEU A 135 2.47 15.13 19.47
CA LEU A 135 2.65 13.71 19.71
C LEU A 135 1.28 13.04 19.77
N VAL A 136 0.92 12.31 18.71
CA VAL A 136 -0.33 11.55 18.65
C VAL A 136 -0.24 10.37 19.61
N ALA A 137 0.76 9.52 19.45
CA ALA A 137 0.95 8.35 20.31
C ALA A 137 2.41 7.92 20.39
N LYS A 138 2.79 7.28 21.50
CA LYS A 138 4.12 6.68 21.68
C LYS A 138 4.13 5.21 21.29
N ALA A 139 5.14 4.78 20.54
CA ALA A 139 5.30 3.37 20.23
C ALA A 139 5.65 2.56 21.49
N PRO A 140 5.00 1.42 21.75
CA PRO A 140 5.42 0.50 22.78
C PRO A 140 6.85 -0.01 22.56
N THR A 141 7.57 -0.29 23.63
CA THR A 141 8.92 -0.85 23.56
C THR A 141 8.94 -2.14 22.74
N GLY A 142 9.83 -2.22 21.76
CA GLY A 142 10.00 -3.40 20.91
C GLY A 142 9.02 -3.49 19.73
N THR A 143 8.13 -2.50 19.58
CA THR A 143 7.24 -2.36 18.43
C THR A 143 7.77 -1.30 17.48
N THR A 144 7.78 -1.60 16.18
CA THR A 144 8.10 -0.63 15.13
C THR A 144 6.80 -0.15 14.49
N TRP A 145 6.60 1.16 14.44
CA TRP A 145 5.50 1.77 13.68
C TRP A 145 6.01 2.31 12.35
N SER A 146 5.17 2.24 11.31
CA SER A 146 5.52 2.73 9.97
C SER A 146 4.28 3.03 9.13
N HIS A 147 4.48 3.77 8.04
CA HIS A 147 3.48 4.05 7.00
C HIS A 147 2.15 4.59 7.56
N PRO A 148 2.16 5.70 8.31
CA PRO A 148 0.93 6.39 8.65
C PRO A 148 0.21 6.88 7.40
N THR A 149 -1.12 6.88 7.42
CA THR A 149 -1.98 7.46 6.38
C THR A 149 -3.23 8.05 7.03
N TRP A 150 -3.84 9.04 6.39
CA TRP A 150 -5.02 9.72 6.91
C TRP A 150 -6.29 9.08 6.39
N GLN A 151 -7.20 8.75 7.29
CA GLN A 151 -8.56 8.31 6.95
C GLN A 151 -9.55 9.34 7.49
N VAL A 152 -10.32 9.95 6.58
CA VAL A 152 -11.27 11.02 6.90
C VAL A 152 -12.67 10.62 6.46
N PHE A 153 -13.64 10.82 7.34
CA PHE A 153 -15.06 10.57 7.07
C PHE A 153 -15.88 11.83 7.33
N GLY A 154 -16.86 12.08 6.45
CA GLY A 154 -17.80 13.19 6.61
C GLY A 154 -18.88 12.91 7.65
N PRO A 155 -19.62 13.94 8.09
CA PRO A 155 -20.72 13.80 9.04
C PRO A 155 -21.89 12.96 8.52
N ASP A 156 -21.99 12.79 7.20
CA ASP A 156 -23.05 12.03 6.53
C ASP A 156 -22.77 10.51 6.53
N GLU A 157 -21.61 10.07 7.02
CA GLU A 157 -21.25 8.66 7.07
C GLU A 157 -21.90 7.93 8.27
N PRO A 158 -22.21 6.63 8.17
CA PRO A 158 -22.87 5.86 9.24
C PRO A 158 -22.12 5.89 10.58
N HIS A 159 -20.81 6.15 10.54
CA HIS A 159 -19.91 6.21 11.69
C HIS A 159 -19.66 7.64 12.20
N GLY A 160 -20.30 8.65 11.60
CA GLY A 160 -20.11 10.06 11.89
C GLY A 160 -18.80 10.63 11.35
N ALA A 161 -18.62 11.94 11.53
CA ALA A 161 -17.39 12.61 11.11
C ALA A 161 -16.20 12.15 11.97
N GLY A 162 -15.07 11.89 11.34
CA GLY A 162 -13.87 11.45 12.04
C GLY A 162 -12.60 11.68 11.22
N THR A 163 -11.49 11.86 11.93
CA THR A 163 -10.15 11.99 11.35
C THR A 163 -9.22 11.06 12.11
N PHE A 164 -8.78 10.01 11.42
CA PHE A 164 -7.96 8.96 11.99
C PHE A 164 -6.64 8.86 11.25
N LEU A 165 -5.63 8.39 11.96
CA LEU A 165 -4.40 7.88 11.38
C LEU A 165 -4.45 6.37 11.41
N LEU A 166 -4.27 5.77 10.23
CA LEU A 166 -4.01 4.34 10.10
C LEU A 166 -2.50 4.14 9.94
N PHE A 167 -1.93 3.09 10.52
CA PHE A 167 -0.51 2.82 10.40
C PHE A 167 -0.20 1.34 10.61
N THR A 168 1.01 0.92 10.24
CA THR A 168 1.48 -0.45 10.45
C THR A 168 2.21 -0.55 11.78
N ALA A 169 1.95 -1.60 12.56
CA ALA A 169 2.71 -1.96 13.76
C ALA A 169 3.30 -3.37 13.65
N ASP A 170 4.61 -3.50 13.88
CA ASP A 170 5.35 -4.75 13.96
C ASP A 170 5.88 -4.96 15.38
N ASP A 171 5.32 -5.94 16.10
CA ASP A 171 5.78 -6.32 17.45
C ASP A 171 6.71 -7.56 17.44
N LYS A 172 7.23 -7.93 16.26
CA LYS A 172 8.02 -9.14 15.95
C LYS A 172 7.25 -10.45 16.02
N LYS A 173 6.00 -10.45 16.49
CA LYS A 173 5.11 -11.63 16.52
C LYS A 173 4.03 -11.51 15.45
N ALA A 174 3.50 -10.31 15.26
CA ALA A 174 2.49 -10.01 14.26
C ALA A 174 2.75 -8.63 13.64
N LEU A 175 2.44 -8.55 12.36
CA LEU A 175 2.36 -7.31 11.60
C LEU A 175 0.89 -6.97 11.42
N ARG A 176 0.45 -5.81 11.90
CA ARG A 176 -0.97 -5.42 11.94
C ARG A 176 -1.17 -3.98 11.51
N LEU A 177 -2.38 -3.69 11.05
CA LEU A 177 -2.85 -2.32 10.92
C LEU A 177 -3.42 -1.84 12.26
N MET A 178 -3.13 -0.59 12.57
CA MET A 178 -3.60 0.11 13.75
C MET A 178 -4.36 1.35 13.30
N SER A 179 -5.33 1.78 14.11
CA SER A 179 -6.04 3.05 13.96
C SER A 179 -5.92 3.87 15.24
N VAL A 180 -5.84 5.19 15.10
CA VAL A 180 -5.88 6.14 16.21
C VAL A 180 -6.52 7.44 15.74
N GLU A 181 -7.30 8.09 16.60
CA GLU A 181 -7.81 9.44 16.31
C GLU A 181 -6.62 10.40 16.14
N ALA A 182 -6.68 11.28 15.13
CA ALA A 182 -5.60 12.19 14.76
C ALA A 182 -5.48 13.39 15.74
N LYS A 183 -5.33 13.11 17.03
CA LYS A 183 -5.16 14.10 18.09
C LYS A 183 -4.06 13.69 19.06
N ALA A 184 -3.54 14.68 19.80
CA ALA A 184 -2.51 14.45 20.79
C ALA A 184 -2.96 13.47 21.88
N GLY A 185 -2.09 12.52 22.24
CA GLY A 185 -2.38 11.51 23.26
C GLY A 185 -3.47 10.51 22.88
N GLY A 186 -3.68 10.27 21.58
CA GLY A 186 -4.55 9.22 21.08
C GLY A 186 -4.12 7.83 21.58
N LYS A 187 -5.09 6.92 21.64
CA LYS A 187 -4.87 5.53 22.03
C LYS A 187 -5.03 4.64 20.79
N PRO A 188 -3.92 4.11 20.24
CA PRO A 188 -4.02 3.22 19.10
C PRO A 188 -4.68 1.90 19.42
N GLU A 189 -5.50 1.42 18.50
CA GLU A 189 -6.20 0.14 18.60
C GLU A 189 -6.04 -0.64 17.28
N PRO A 190 -6.02 -1.99 17.32
CA PRO A 190 -5.95 -2.78 16.09
C PRO A 190 -7.13 -2.48 15.16
N LEU A 191 -6.84 -2.27 13.89
CA LEU A 191 -7.88 -2.14 12.86
C LEU A 191 -8.36 -3.54 12.46
N SER A 192 -9.64 -3.84 12.67
CA SER A 192 -10.27 -5.06 12.16
C SER A 192 -10.59 -4.88 10.68
N VAL A 193 -10.06 -5.78 9.84
CA VAL A 193 -10.28 -5.72 8.38
C VAL A 193 -11.17 -6.88 7.95
N GLY A 194 -12.45 -6.63 7.68
CA GLY A 194 -13.36 -7.62 7.10
C GLY A 194 -14.23 -8.37 8.11
N ASP A 195 -15.54 -8.10 8.07
CA ASP A 195 -16.57 -8.85 8.81
C ASP A 195 -17.70 -9.35 7.88
N SER A 196 -17.59 -9.13 6.57
CA SER A 196 -18.65 -9.45 5.61
C SER A 196 -18.60 -10.91 5.19
N GLU A 197 -19.75 -11.60 5.31
CA GLU A 197 -19.94 -13.01 4.97
C GLU A 197 -19.29 -13.39 3.63
N GLY A 198 -18.31 -14.30 3.66
CA GLY A 198 -17.87 -15.05 2.46
C GLY A 198 -16.37 -15.28 2.32
N ALA A 199 -15.50 -14.38 2.77
CA ALA A 199 -14.05 -14.56 2.67
C ALA A 199 -13.32 -14.13 3.94
N SER A 200 -12.48 -15.01 4.48
CA SER A 200 -11.58 -14.70 5.60
C SER A 200 -10.49 -13.77 5.12
N ILE A 201 -10.55 -12.49 5.51
CA ILE A 201 -9.49 -11.52 5.24
C ILE A 201 -8.40 -11.68 6.32
N PRO A 202 -7.11 -11.76 5.95
CA PRO A 202 -6.02 -11.86 6.91
C PRO A 202 -6.04 -10.67 7.89
N GLN A 203 -5.98 -10.95 9.20
CA GLN A 203 -5.85 -9.93 10.25
C GLN A 203 -4.38 -9.60 10.59
N THR A 204 -3.45 -10.40 10.09
CA THR A 204 -2.00 -10.27 10.32
C THR A 204 -1.25 -10.36 9.02
N GLY A 205 -0.01 -9.85 9.01
CA GLY A 205 0.79 -9.69 7.80
C GLY A 205 0.47 -8.41 7.04
N ASN A 206 -0.48 -7.61 7.53
CA ASN A 206 -0.97 -6.41 6.88
C ASN A 206 -0.04 -5.22 7.14
N GLN A 207 0.30 -4.50 6.08
CA GLN A 207 1.24 -3.39 6.10
C GLN A 207 0.92 -2.38 5.00
N TRP A 208 1.58 -1.22 5.08
CA TRP A 208 1.54 -0.20 4.05
C TRP A 208 0.12 0.29 3.74
N PRO A 209 -0.65 0.70 4.77
CA PRO A 209 -1.97 1.26 4.52
C PRO A 209 -1.83 2.57 3.73
N SER A 210 -2.74 2.77 2.78
CA SER A 210 -2.94 4.04 2.09
C SER A 210 -4.43 4.31 2.03
N SER A 211 -4.84 5.46 2.53
CA SER A 211 -6.20 5.96 2.42
C SER A 211 -6.14 7.36 1.82
N ASN A 212 -7.14 7.67 0.99
CA ASN A 212 -7.30 8.99 0.42
C ASN A 212 -8.80 9.23 0.11
N GLY A 213 -9.16 10.49 -0.12
CA GLY A 213 -10.55 10.88 -0.36
C GLY A 213 -11.46 10.85 0.89
N HIS A 214 -12.77 10.93 0.66
CA HIS A 214 -13.78 11.19 1.70
C HIS A 214 -14.62 9.96 2.09
N SER A 215 -14.47 8.83 1.40
CA SER A 215 -15.22 7.59 1.65
C SER A 215 -14.52 6.65 2.63
N GLY A 216 -13.34 7.05 3.13
CA GLY A 216 -12.45 6.25 3.98
C GLY A 216 -12.13 4.85 3.47
N MET A 217 -12.14 4.68 2.15
CA MET A 217 -11.50 3.55 1.49
C MET A 217 -10.01 3.53 1.88
N THR A 218 -9.53 2.35 2.25
CA THR A 218 -8.13 2.09 2.57
C THR A 218 -7.66 0.90 1.76
N VAL A 219 -6.48 0.98 1.19
CA VAL A 219 -5.78 -0.17 0.61
C VAL A 219 -4.56 -0.51 1.45
N TYR A 220 -4.17 -1.77 1.47
CA TYR A 220 -2.99 -2.22 2.20
C TYR A 220 -2.42 -3.49 1.55
N ALA A 221 -1.14 -3.75 1.78
CA ALA A 221 -0.50 -4.99 1.34
C ALA A 221 -0.50 -6.03 2.44
N ASN A 222 -0.62 -7.30 2.08
CA ASN A 222 -0.34 -8.41 2.98
C ASN A 222 0.98 -9.09 2.58
N LYS A 223 1.92 -9.18 3.52
CA LYS A 223 3.25 -9.72 3.26
C LYS A 223 3.28 -11.24 3.10
N ASP A 224 2.30 -11.94 3.67
CA ASP A 224 2.31 -13.40 3.78
C ASP A 224 1.79 -14.05 2.48
N ASP A 225 0.87 -13.39 1.78
CA ASP A 225 0.34 -13.86 0.49
C ASP A 225 0.69 -12.99 -0.72
N GLY A 226 1.31 -11.83 -0.50
CA GLY A 226 1.75 -10.91 -1.56
C GLY A 226 0.59 -10.24 -2.31
N LYS A 227 -0.56 -10.06 -1.65
CA LYS A 227 -1.72 -9.39 -2.21
C LYS A 227 -1.90 -7.98 -1.67
N VAL A 228 -2.56 -7.15 -2.48
CA VAL A 228 -3.11 -5.86 -2.07
C VAL A 228 -4.59 -6.06 -1.82
N TYR A 229 -5.03 -5.59 -0.66
CA TYR A 229 -6.42 -5.61 -0.20
C TYR A 229 -6.99 -4.21 -0.19
N PHE A 230 -8.32 -4.12 -0.26
CA PHE A 230 -9.05 -2.92 0.12
C PHE A 230 -9.88 -3.21 1.38
N HIS A 231 -10.12 -2.16 2.15
CA HIS A 231 -11.03 -2.09 3.27
C HIS A 231 -11.83 -0.80 3.14
N ASP A 232 -13.14 -0.94 3.15
CA ASP A 232 -14.09 0.17 3.09
C ASP A 232 -14.90 0.16 4.39
N VAL A 233 -14.80 1.24 5.15
CA VAL A 233 -15.49 1.40 6.45
C VAL A 233 -16.97 1.76 6.27
N VAL A 234 -17.34 2.29 5.11
CA VAL A 234 -18.71 2.76 4.81
C VAL A 234 -19.55 1.66 4.17
N SER A 235 -18.94 0.82 3.33
CA SER A 235 -19.67 -0.24 2.62
C SER A 235 -19.94 -1.47 3.50
N ARG A 236 -21.02 -2.20 3.22
CA ARG A 236 -21.33 -3.49 3.90
C ARG A 236 -20.37 -4.62 3.53
N THR A 237 -19.60 -4.43 2.47
CA THR A 237 -18.56 -5.35 1.99
C THR A 237 -17.23 -4.83 2.50
N ASN A 238 -16.85 -5.25 3.71
CA ASN A 238 -15.76 -4.68 4.50
C ASN A 238 -14.34 -4.96 3.92
N GLY A 239 -14.23 -5.49 2.71
CA GLY A 239 -12.96 -5.63 1.99
C GLY A 239 -12.86 -6.83 1.05
N GLY A 240 -11.68 -6.97 0.44
CA GLY A 240 -11.32 -8.08 -0.46
C GLY A 240 -9.95 -7.87 -1.09
N ASP A 241 -9.38 -8.90 -1.73
CA ASP A 241 -8.16 -8.71 -2.50
C ASP A 241 -8.44 -8.01 -3.84
N VAL A 242 -7.59 -7.06 -4.18
CA VAL A 242 -7.68 -6.25 -5.41
C VAL A 242 -6.72 -6.79 -6.45
N THR A 243 -5.49 -7.09 -6.05
CA THR A 243 -4.41 -7.52 -6.96
C THR A 243 -3.27 -8.19 -6.21
N LYS A 244 -2.29 -8.73 -6.95
CA LYS A 244 -0.98 -9.15 -6.42
C LYS A 244 0.00 -7.98 -6.47
N GLY A 245 0.66 -7.70 -5.35
CA GLY A 245 1.62 -6.62 -5.24
C GLY A 245 1.91 -6.22 -3.79
N SER A 246 2.57 -5.08 -3.65
CA SER A 246 2.93 -4.49 -2.37
C SER A 246 2.95 -2.96 -2.47
N GLN A 247 3.14 -2.28 -1.34
CA GLN A 247 3.35 -0.83 -1.27
C GLN A 247 2.28 -0.01 -2.03
N PRO A 248 0.98 -0.25 -1.78
CA PRO A 248 -0.07 0.43 -2.51
C PRO A 248 -0.17 1.92 -2.14
N SER A 249 -0.62 2.74 -3.09
CA SER A 249 -1.05 4.12 -2.86
C SER A 249 -2.34 4.42 -3.63
N LEU A 250 -3.30 5.04 -2.95
CA LEU A 250 -4.67 5.28 -3.43
C LEU A 250 -4.90 6.77 -3.77
N ALA A 251 -5.55 7.04 -4.90
CA ALA A 251 -6.08 8.35 -5.25
C ALA A 251 -7.55 8.51 -4.82
N ASP A 252 -8.05 9.74 -4.85
CA ASP A 252 -9.40 10.08 -4.33
C ASP A 252 -10.54 9.30 -5.01
N GLU A 253 -10.39 9.02 -6.31
CA GLU A 253 -11.39 8.31 -7.13
C GLU A 253 -11.17 6.78 -7.16
N GLY A 254 -10.27 6.25 -6.32
CA GLY A 254 -10.00 4.83 -6.17
C GLY A 254 -8.95 4.25 -7.14
N ASP A 255 -8.33 5.09 -7.98
CA ASP A 255 -7.17 4.68 -8.78
C ASP A 255 -6.03 4.27 -7.85
N LEU A 256 -5.39 3.14 -8.15
CA LEU A 256 -4.38 2.51 -7.32
C LEU A 256 -3.04 2.45 -8.06
N VAL A 257 -1.95 2.71 -7.34
CA VAL A 257 -0.60 2.30 -7.75
C VAL A 257 -0.02 1.32 -6.75
N PHE A 258 0.82 0.40 -7.22
CA PHE A 258 1.42 -0.63 -6.38
C PHE A 258 2.73 -1.14 -7.00
N VAL A 259 3.50 -1.88 -6.21
CA VAL A 259 4.78 -2.50 -6.61
C VAL A 259 4.59 -3.99 -6.87
N ARG A 260 5.17 -4.50 -7.96
CA ARG A 260 5.23 -5.94 -8.25
C ARG A 260 6.63 -6.32 -8.69
N SER A 261 7.10 -7.50 -8.27
CA SER A 261 8.38 -8.03 -8.76
C SER A 261 8.21 -8.62 -10.16
N VAL A 262 9.04 -8.18 -11.10
CA VAL A 262 9.10 -8.65 -12.48
C VAL A 262 10.56 -8.92 -12.81
N ASN A 263 10.89 -10.16 -13.20
CA ASN A 263 12.27 -10.58 -13.53
C ASN A 263 13.31 -10.24 -12.45
N GLY A 264 12.91 -10.29 -11.17
CA GLY A 264 13.80 -10.01 -10.03
C GLY A 264 13.94 -8.53 -9.68
N HIS A 265 13.24 -7.62 -10.38
CA HIS A 265 13.22 -6.19 -10.09
C HIS A 265 11.84 -5.69 -9.69
N SER A 266 11.79 -4.65 -8.87
CA SER A 266 10.58 -3.99 -8.42
C SER A 266 10.08 -3.01 -9.48
N HIS A 267 8.88 -3.24 -9.98
CA HIS A 267 8.22 -2.42 -10.99
C HIS A 267 7.03 -1.70 -10.39
N ILE A 268 6.71 -0.52 -10.92
CA ILE A 268 5.52 0.27 -10.54
C ILE A 268 4.38 -0.06 -11.49
N PHE A 269 3.24 -0.45 -10.92
CA PHE A 269 2.03 -0.76 -11.65
C PHE A 269 0.90 0.20 -11.27
N THR A 270 -0.01 0.44 -12.21
CA THR A 270 -1.29 1.12 -11.99
C THR A 270 -2.44 0.15 -12.12
N SER A 271 -3.49 0.33 -11.32
CA SER A 271 -4.79 -0.30 -11.48
C SER A 271 -5.87 0.80 -11.46
N PRO A 272 -6.46 1.13 -12.62
CA PRO A 272 -7.49 2.16 -12.67
C PRO A 272 -8.79 1.70 -12.01
N ALA A 273 -9.50 2.62 -11.35
CA ALA A 273 -10.82 2.35 -10.80
C ALA A 273 -11.85 2.06 -11.90
N GLY A 274 -12.74 1.11 -11.61
CA GLY A 274 -13.88 0.72 -12.46
C GLY A 274 -13.74 -0.64 -13.13
N GLU A 275 -14.88 -1.27 -13.39
CA GLU A 275 -14.95 -2.59 -14.00
C GLU A 275 -14.30 -2.64 -15.39
N GLY A 276 -13.58 -3.72 -15.68
CA GLY A 276 -12.97 -3.97 -16.99
C GLY A 276 -11.73 -3.10 -17.32
N LYS A 277 -11.33 -2.19 -16.42
CA LYS A 277 -10.03 -1.51 -16.51
C LYS A 277 -8.91 -2.52 -16.29
N LYS A 278 -7.78 -2.33 -16.99
CA LYS A 278 -6.63 -3.22 -16.91
C LYS A 278 -5.46 -2.54 -16.21
N GLU A 279 -4.72 -3.35 -15.49
CA GLU A 279 -3.43 -2.94 -14.92
C GLU A 279 -2.41 -2.64 -16.02
N ALA A 280 -1.49 -1.72 -15.73
CA ALA A 280 -0.37 -1.39 -16.60
C ALA A 280 0.93 -1.27 -15.81
N ASP A 281 2.04 -1.74 -16.40
CA ASP A 281 3.40 -1.53 -15.89
C ASP A 281 3.91 -0.16 -16.35
N LEU A 282 4.21 0.72 -15.41
CA LEU A 282 4.75 2.06 -15.65
C LEU A 282 6.27 2.07 -15.84
N THR A 283 6.94 0.98 -15.50
CA THR A 283 8.39 0.82 -15.58
C THR A 283 8.78 -0.43 -16.36
N PRO A 284 8.24 -0.64 -17.58
CA PRO A 284 8.50 -1.86 -18.33
C PRO A 284 9.99 -1.98 -18.65
N GLY A 285 10.55 -3.17 -18.40
CA GLY A 285 11.98 -3.43 -18.63
C GLY A 285 12.92 -2.75 -17.63
N ALA A 286 12.45 -2.36 -16.44
CA ALA A 286 13.32 -1.87 -15.38
C ALA A 286 14.43 -2.89 -15.06
N SER A 287 15.67 -2.41 -15.00
CA SER A 287 16.85 -3.19 -14.60
C SER A 287 17.32 -2.84 -13.18
N VAL A 288 16.52 -2.06 -12.46
CA VAL A 288 16.75 -1.59 -11.09
C VAL A 288 15.40 -1.59 -10.37
N ASP A 289 15.44 -1.57 -9.04
CA ASP A 289 14.23 -1.54 -8.22
C ASP A 289 13.64 -0.13 -8.14
N TYR A 290 12.34 -0.04 -8.46
CA TYR A 290 11.50 1.11 -8.15
C TYR A 290 10.49 0.74 -7.07
N THR A 291 10.40 1.56 -6.03
CA THR A 291 9.61 1.29 -4.82
C THR A 291 8.91 2.54 -4.31
N GLU A 292 8.13 2.38 -3.25
CA GLU A 292 7.48 3.46 -2.47
C GLU A 292 6.69 4.42 -3.38
N PRO A 293 5.75 3.93 -4.21
CA PRO A 293 5.00 4.80 -5.09
C PRO A 293 3.99 5.64 -4.29
N ALA A 294 3.75 6.85 -4.77
CA ALA A 294 2.68 7.73 -4.32
C ALA A 294 1.93 8.26 -5.55
N ILE A 295 0.60 8.19 -5.54
CA ILE A 295 -0.25 8.80 -6.56
C ILE A 295 -0.76 10.16 -6.08
N SER A 296 -0.82 11.15 -6.97
CA SER A 296 -1.41 12.45 -6.68
C SER A 296 -2.91 12.30 -6.39
N HIS A 297 -3.49 13.19 -5.57
CA HIS A 297 -4.90 13.11 -5.19
C HIS A 297 -5.83 13.10 -6.42
N ASP A 298 -5.46 13.87 -7.46
CA ASP A 298 -6.17 13.92 -8.74
C ASP A 298 -5.97 12.70 -9.66
N GLY A 299 -5.20 11.69 -9.22
CA GLY A 299 -4.94 10.45 -9.96
C GLY A 299 -4.04 10.60 -11.18
N ARG A 300 -3.45 11.78 -11.45
CA ARG A 300 -2.77 12.04 -12.72
C ARG A 300 -1.28 11.73 -12.72
N THR A 301 -0.61 11.85 -11.58
CA THR A 301 0.85 11.78 -11.49
C THR A 301 1.25 10.74 -10.45
N VAL A 302 2.17 9.85 -10.83
CA VAL A 302 2.74 8.85 -9.94
C VAL A 302 4.18 9.25 -9.67
N ALA A 303 4.53 9.44 -8.40
CA ALA A 303 5.90 9.56 -7.94
C ALA A 303 6.38 8.22 -7.36
N PHE A 304 7.66 7.91 -7.50
CA PHE A 304 8.23 6.69 -6.91
C PHE A 304 9.73 6.86 -6.67
N ARG A 305 10.26 6.05 -5.74
CA ARG A 305 11.67 6.02 -5.39
C ARG A 305 12.42 5.09 -6.34
N GLY A 306 13.54 5.57 -6.86
CA GLY A 306 14.56 4.77 -7.54
C GLY A 306 15.87 4.71 -6.73
N PRO A 307 16.88 4.00 -7.23
CA PRO A 307 18.16 3.84 -6.52
C PRO A 307 18.94 5.16 -6.36
N ASP A 308 18.70 6.14 -7.22
CA ASP A 308 19.44 7.39 -7.29
C ASP A 308 18.57 8.64 -7.08
N GLY A 309 17.27 8.51 -6.80
CA GLY A 309 16.42 9.66 -6.54
C GLY A 309 14.93 9.35 -6.58
N VAL A 310 14.13 10.40 -6.73
CA VAL A 310 12.68 10.29 -6.92
C VAL A 310 12.34 10.63 -8.37
N TYR A 311 11.44 9.83 -8.94
CA TYR A 311 10.96 9.93 -10.31
C TYR A 311 9.46 10.21 -10.31
N THR A 312 8.98 10.83 -11.39
CA THR A 312 7.55 10.97 -11.68
C THR A 312 7.21 10.46 -13.07
N VAL A 313 6.00 9.95 -13.25
CA VAL A 313 5.42 9.55 -14.54
C VAL A 313 3.92 9.83 -14.52
N PRO A 314 3.28 10.14 -15.68
CA PRO A 314 1.83 10.19 -15.74
C PRO A 314 1.21 8.82 -15.41
N PHE A 315 0.07 8.81 -14.73
CA PHE A 315 -0.67 7.58 -14.41
C PHE A 315 -1.07 6.78 -15.67
N ALA A 316 -1.31 7.48 -16.78
CA ALA A 316 -1.59 6.84 -18.08
C ALA A 316 -0.36 6.17 -18.74
N GLY A 317 0.82 6.25 -18.11
CA GLY A 317 2.09 5.81 -18.67
C GLY A 317 2.90 6.94 -19.32
N GLY A 318 4.13 6.62 -19.69
CA GLY A 318 5.09 7.56 -20.26
C GLY A 318 6.51 7.22 -19.84
N LYS A 319 7.46 8.10 -20.17
CA LYS A 319 8.84 7.98 -19.71
C LYS A 319 8.97 8.58 -18.30
N PRO A 320 9.44 7.83 -17.30
CA PRO A 320 9.76 8.41 -16.00
C PRO A 320 10.79 9.54 -16.09
N GLU A 321 10.52 10.63 -15.38
CA GLU A 321 11.41 11.77 -15.24
C GLU A 321 11.94 11.84 -13.81
N ARG A 322 13.27 11.96 -13.64
CA ARG A 322 13.86 12.22 -12.33
C ARG A 322 13.54 13.65 -11.90
N VAL A 323 12.92 13.79 -10.74
CA VAL A 323 12.50 15.10 -10.17
C VAL A 323 13.31 15.50 -8.95
N SER A 324 14.05 14.57 -8.34
CA SER A 324 14.94 14.85 -7.23
C SER A 324 16.14 13.92 -7.25
N ASP A 325 17.28 14.42 -6.78
CA ASP A 325 18.45 13.60 -6.51
C ASP A 325 18.41 12.96 -5.10
N ALA A 326 17.59 13.51 -4.21
CA ALA A 326 17.38 12.93 -2.90
C ALA A 326 16.65 11.59 -3.02
N VAL A 327 17.23 10.56 -2.43
CA VAL A 327 16.60 9.26 -2.25
C VAL A 327 15.74 9.33 -0.99
N GLY A 328 14.43 9.21 -1.14
CA GLY A 328 13.47 9.31 -0.05
C GLY A 328 12.07 8.88 -0.46
N LEU A 329 11.16 8.85 0.51
CA LEU A 329 9.77 8.46 0.31
C LEU A 329 8.98 9.66 -0.25
N PRO A 330 8.39 9.54 -1.45
CA PRO A 330 7.53 10.56 -2.02
C PRO A 330 6.13 10.55 -1.38
N ALA A 331 5.52 11.73 -1.22
CA ALA A 331 4.12 11.88 -0.80
C ALA A 331 3.52 13.14 -1.43
N TYR A 332 2.22 13.12 -1.75
CA TYR A 332 1.49 14.30 -2.25
C TYR A 332 0.70 14.97 -1.14
N ARG A 333 0.68 16.31 -1.15
CA ARG A 333 -0.10 17.14 -0.23
C ARG A 333 -1.30 17.81 -0.91
#